data_AF-A0A914X6C5-F1
#
_entry.id   AF-A0A914X6C5-F1
#
_cell.length_a   1.000
_cell.length_b   1.000
_cell.length_c   1.000
_cell.angle_alpha   90.00
_cell.angle_beta   90.00
_cell.angle_gamma   90.00
#
_symmetry.space_group_name_H-M   'P 1'
#
loop_
_entity.id
_entity.type
_entity.pdbx_description
1 polymer ?
#
loop_
_entity_poly.entity_id
_entity_poly.type
_entity_poly.pdbx_seq_one_letter_code
_entity_poly.pdbx_strand_id
1 'polypeptide(L)'
;MTAFRQPSLLAENGSSHARRPLSVMVWAGVTADDKTSLIFIDQGVKMNQEVYREEVLEKVLPWARDHFTNRRWTFQQDSAPSHRAKTMQQWCENNFSAFIKSTVAAVLAPP
;
A
#
# COMPACT_ATOMS: atom_id res chain seq x y z
N MET A 1 4.98 -2.72 -2.11
CA MET A 1 5.12 -1.26 -2.30
C MET A 1 6.45 -1.00 -3.00
N THR A 2 6.42 -0.61 -4.27
CA THR A 2 7.66 -0.39 -5.05
C THR A 2 8.04 1.08 -4.99
N ALA A 3 9.16 1.41 -4.35
CA ALA A 3 9.71 2.75 -4.38
C ALA A 3 10.48 2.97 -5.68
N PHE A 4 10.03 3.91 -6.52
CA PHE A 4 10.83 4.36 -7.66
C PHE A 4 11.98 5.25 -7.15
N ARG A 5 13.21 4.80 -7.36
CA ARG A 5 14.43 5.59 -7.06
C ARG A 5 14.64 6.59 -8.20
N GLN A 6 14.57 7.89 -7.92
CA GLN A 6 15.03 8.91 -8.86
C GLN A 6 16.57 8.91 -8.97
N PRO A 7 17.14 9.11 -10.18
CA PRO A 7 18.57 9.39 -10.33
C PRO A 7 18.89 10.77 -9.73
N SER A 8 19.89 10.83 -8.86
CA SER A 8 20.37 12.07 -8.25
C SER A 8 21.11 12.93 -9.29
N LEU A 9 20.61 14.15 -9.55
CA LEU A 9 21.34 15.19 -10.27
C LEU A 9 22.23 15.98 -9.30
N LEU A 10 23.55 15.89 -9.56
CA LEU A 10 24.69 16.72 -9.15
C LEU A 10 24.85 17.12 -7.66
N ALA A 11 25.98 16.70 -7.10
CA ALA A 11 26.46 17.02 -5.76
C ALA A 11 27.48 18.16 -5.81
N GLU A 12 27.36 19.13 -4.90
CA GLU A 12 28.45 20.04 -4.51
C GLU A 12 28.46 20.14 -2.96
N ASN A 13 29.58 19.69 -2.40
CA ASN A 13 30.24 19.97 -1.11
C ASN A 13 29.45 20.07 0.23
N GLY A 14 29.73 19.12 1.14
CA GLY A 14 29.64 19.32 2.60
C GLY A 14 29.03 18.15 3.39
N SER A 15 29.88 17.46 4.19
CA SER A 15 29.56 16.41 5.19
C SER A 15 28.87 15.14 4.68
N SER A 16 29.57 14.00 4.77
CA SER A 16 29.07 12.67 4.40
C SER A 16 28.07 12.11 5.41
N HIS A 17 26.89 12.71 5.49
CA HIS A 17 25.67 11.93 5.60
C HIS A 17 25.08 11.95 4.21
N ALA A 18 25.11 10.81 3.50
CA ALA A 18 24.46 10.68 2.21
C ALA A 18 23.03 11.23 2.34
N ARG A 19 22.78 12.44 1.79
CA ARG A 19 21.45 13.04 1.79
C ARG A 19 20.55 12.00 1.15
N ARG A 20 19.61 11.46 1.93
CA ARG A 20 18.65 10.50 1.38
C ARG A 20 18.03 11.18 0.16
N PRO A 21 18.07 10.54 -1.01
CA PRO A 21 17.46 11.13 -2.20
C PRO A 21 16.01 11.47 -1.85
N LEU A 22 15.54 12.63 -2.33
CA LEU A 22 14.13 12.98 -2.18
C LEU A 22 13.32 11.86 -2.83
N SER A 23 12.33 11.38 -2.10
CA SER A 23 11.48 10.27 -2.53
C SER A 23 10.05 10.56 -2.11
N VAL A 24 9.11 10.27 -2.99
CA VAL A 24 7.68 10.29 -2.68
C VAL A 24 7.20 8.85 -2.54
N MET A 25 6.33 8.60 -1.55
CA MET A 25 5.65 7.32 -1.41
C MET A 25 4.22 7.48 -1.94
N VAL A 26 3.81 6.57 -2.81
CA VAL A 26 2.48 6.58 -3.43
C VAL A 26 1.84 5.21 -3.23
N TRP A 27 0.55 5.21 -2.91
CA TRP A 27 -0.30 4.03 -2.96
C TRP A 27 -1.32 4.16 -4.10
N ALA A 28 -1.58 3.04 -4.76
CA ALA A 28 -2.60 2.92 -5.80
C ALA A 28 -3.22 1.52 -5.78
N GLY A 29 -4.53 1.45 -6.00
CA GLY A 29 -5.27 0.23 -6.27
C GLY A 29 -5.70 0.19 -7.73
N VAL A 30 -5.68 -1.00 -8.34
CA VAL A 30 -6.11 -1.23 -9.72
C VAL A 30 -7.04 -2.44 -9.73
N THR A 31 -8.10 -2.36 -10.53
CA THR A 31 -9.05 -3.44 -10.79
C THR A 31 -9.03 -3.75 -12.30
N ALA A 32 -9.78 -4.76 -12.73
CA ALA A 32 -9.87 -5.09 -14.15
C ALA A 32 -10.52 -3.97 -14.99
N ASP A 33 -11.33 -3.13 -14.36
CA ASP A 33 -12.20 -2.14 -15.01
C ASP A 33 -11.92 -0.68 -14.59
N ASP A 34 -11.15 -0.43 -13.54
CA ASP A 34 -10.85 0.93 -13.05
C ASP A 34 -9.60 0.97 -12.13
N LYS A 35 -9.33 2.14 -11.55
CA LYS A 35 -8.25 2.39 -10.58
C LYS A 35 -8.67 3.41 -9.53
N THR A 36 -8.03 3.36 -8.36
CA THR A 36 -8.20 4.40 -7.34
C THR A 36 -7.50 5.69 -7.76
N SER A 37 -7.90 6.81 -7.16
CA SER A 37 -7.03 7.99 -7.06
C SER A 37 -5.70 7.61 -6.39
N LEU A 38 -4.62 8.29 -6.77
CA LEU A 38 -3.32 8.10 -6.13
C LEU A 38 -3.33 8.72 -4.73
N ILE A 39 -2.85 7.96 -3.74
CA ILE A 39 -2.66 8.44 -2.37
C ILE A 39 -1.19 8.73 -2.17
N PHE A 40 -0.86 10.01 -1.99
CA PHE A 40 0.48 10.47 -1.67
C PHE A 40 0.68 10.42 -0.17
N ILE A 41 1.76 9.78 0.26
CA ILE A 41 2.17 9.73 1.67
C ILE A 41 3.32 10.71 1.84
N ASP A 42 3.20 11.56 2.87
CA ASP A 42 4.16 12.63 3.15
C ASP A 42 5.59 12.11 3.32
N GLN A 43 6.54 12.91 2.88
CA GLN A 43 7.95 12.55 2.95
C GLN A 43 8.39 12.37 4.40
N GLY A 44 9.09 11.27 4.68
CA GLY A 44 9.60 10.95 6.01
C GLY A 44 8.62 10.16 6.89
N VAL A 45 7.35 10.01 6.46
CA VAL A 45 6.40 9.13 7.14
C VAL A 45 6.85 7.68 7.02
N LYS A 46 6.93 7.00 8.16
CA LYS A 46 7.22 5.56 8.23
C LYS A 46 5.93 4.78 8.05
N MET A 47 5.86 3.96 7.01
CA MET A 47 4.72 3.08 6.74
C MET A 47 4.64 1.95 7.77
N ASN A 48 3.91 2.17 8.86
CA ASN A 48 3.50 1.15 9.83
C ASN A 48 2.05 0.72 9.56
N GLN A 49 1.50 -0.15 10.42
CA GLN A 49 0.14 -0.66 10.25
C GLN A 49 -0.92 0.43 10.44
N GLU A 50 -0.71 1.39 11.35
CA GLU A 50 -1.65 2.46 11.66
C GLU A 50 -1.76 3.44 10.48
N VAL A 51 -0.62 3.92 9.99
CA VAL A 51 -0.53 4.79 8.80
C VAL A 51 -1.13 4.08 7.60
N TYR A 52 -0.85 2.78 7.41
CA TYR A 52 -1.43 2.04 6.30
C TYR A 52 -2.95 1.92 6.40
N ARG A 53 -3.51 1.74 7.59
CA ARG A 53 -4.96 1.73 7.77
C ARG A 53 -5.57 3.11 7.51
N GLU A 54 -5.15 4.10 8.27
CA GLU A 54 -5.80 5.42 8.36
C GLU A 54 -5.53 6.27 7.12
N GLU A 55 -4.28 6.31 6.68
CA GLU A 55 -3.87 7.19 5.58
C GLU A 55 -4.12 6.58 4.20
N VAL A 56 -4.36 5.26 4.13
CA VAL A 56 -4.56 4.54 2.87
C VAL A 56 -5.91 3.82 2.84
N LEU A 57 -6.08 2.73 3.59
CA LEU A 57 -7.23 1.84 3.37
C LEU A 57 -8.57 2.47 3.74
N GLU A 58 -8.65 3.26 4.80
CA GLU A 58 -9.86 4.00 5.18
C GLU A 58 -10.27 5.02 4.12
N LYS A 59 -9.31 5.64 3.41
CA LYS A 59 -9.59 6.57 2.31
C LYS A 59 -10.07 5.87 1.04
N VAL A 60 -9.64 4.62 0.82
CA VAL A 60 -10.01 3.81 -0.35
C VAL A 60 -11.35 3.10 -0.16
N LEU A 61 -11.69 2.77 1.09
CA LEU A 61 -12.87 1.98 1.39
C LEU A 61 -14.19 2.56 0.85
N PRO A 62 -14.45 3.89 0.91
CA PRO A 62 -15.62 4.50 0.26
C PRO A 62 -15.65 4.27 -1.25
N TRP A 63 -14.51 4.47 -1.93
CA TRP A 63 -14.40 4.21 -3.36
C TRP A 63 -14.65 2.74 -3.68
N ALA A 64 -14.11 1.81 -2.88
CA ALA A 64 -14.32 0.38 -3.11
C ALA A 64 -15.79 -0.02 -2.92
N ARG A 65 -16.46 0.55 -1.91
CA ARG A 65 -17.90 0.32 -1.68
C ARG A 65 -18.75 0.83 -2.82
N ASP A 66 -18.45 2.02 -3.35
CA ASP A 66 -19.15 2.60 -4.49
C ASP A 66 -18.87 1.82 -5.79
N HIS A 67 -17.58 1.62 -6.12
CA HIS A 67 -17.14 0.95 -7.35
C HIS A 67 -17.67 -0.48 -7.47
N PHE A 68 -17.59 -1.25 -6.37
CA PHE A 68 -18.03 -2.63 -6.40
C PHE A 68 -19.51 -2.78 -6.06
N THR A 69 -20.10 -1.93 -5.21
CA THR A 69 -21.51 -1.97 -4.75
C THR A 69 -21.96 -3.40 -4.37
N ASN A 70 -22.47 -4.18 -5.33
CA ASN A 70 -23.00 -5.53 -5.16
C ASN A 70 -22.12 -6.63 -5.80
N ARG A 71 -21.01 -6.27 -6.42
CA ARG A 71 -20.05 -7.20 -7.02
C ARG A 71 -19.20 -7.82 -5.92
N ARG A 72 -18.99 -9.13 -6.01
CA ARG A 72 -17.94 -9.78 -5.20
C ARG A 72 -16.57 -9.36 -5.73
N TRP A 73 -15.68 -9.02 -4.82
CA TRP A 73 -14.31 -8.65 -5.13
C TRP A 73 -13.39 -9.04 -4.00
N THR A 74 -12.13 -9.27 -4.34
CA THR A 74 -11.12 -9.69 -3.37
C THR A 74 -10.03 -8.63 -3.28
N PHE A 75 -9.77 -8.13 -2.08
CA PHE A 75 -8.63 -7.27 -1.83
C PHE A 75 -7.34 -8.11 -1.76
N GLN A 76 -6.33 -7.72 -2.53
CA GLN A 76 -5.00 -8.34 -2.55
C GLN A 76 -3.93 -7.29 -2.28
N GLN A 77 -2.95 -7.66 -1.45
CA GLN A 77 -1.77 -6.85 -1.14
C GLN A 77 -0.54 -7.74 -0.95
N ASP A 78 0.65 -7.14 -0.93
CA ASP A 78 1.88 -7.86 -0.63
C ASP A 78 2.01 -8.21 0.87
N SER A 79 3.02 -9.01 1.19
CA SER A 79 3.30 -9.51 2.54
C SER A 79 4.22 -8.57 3.35
N ALA A 80 4.21 -7.25 3.10
CA ALA A 80 5.00 -6.30 3.89
C ALA A 80 4.62 -6.35 5.38
N PRO A 81 5.56 -6.07 6.32
CA PRO A 81 5.30 -6.18 7.75
C PRO A 81 4.07 -5.42 8.25
N SER A 82 3.84 -4.20 7.74
CA SER A 82 2.65 -3.38 8.06
C SER A 82 1.35 -4.06 7.61
N HIS A 83 1.36 -4.74 6.46
CA HIS A 83 0.18 -5.41 5.88
C HIS A 83 -0.11 -6.75 6.55
N ARG A 84 0.93 -7.42 7.06
CA ARG A 84 0.84 -8.72 7.75
C ARG A 84 0.39 -8.64 9.20
N ALA A 85 0.43 -7.46 9.80
CA ALA A 85 0.11 -7.32 11.20
C ALA A 85 -1.32 -7.83 11.49
N LYS A 86 -1.49 -8.53 12.61
CA LYS A 86 -2.75 -9.25 12.93
C LYS A 86 -3.95 -8.30 12.96
N THR A 87 -3.77 -7.12 13.54
CA THR A 87 -4.78 -6.06 13.59
C THR A 87 -5.14 -5.56 12.19
N MET A 88 -4.16 -5.43 11.29
CA MET A 88 -4.40 -5.04 9.90
C MET A 88 -5.16 -6.11 9.12
N GLN A 89 -4.77 -7.39 9.26
CA GLN A 89 -5.47 -8.51 8.63
C GLN A 89 -6.92 -8.58 9.11
N GLN A 90 -7.17 -8.45 10.42
CA GLN A 90 -8.52 -8.44 10.99
C GLN A 90 -9.36 -7.27 10.48
N TRP A 91 -8.76 -6.07 10.38
CA TRP A 91 -9.47 -4.91 9.84
C TRP A 91 -9.85 -5.13 8.37
N CYS A 92 -8.98 -5.72 7.55
CA CYS A 92 -9.31 -6.06 6.16
C CYS A 92 -10.47 -7.06 6.08
N GLU A 93 -10.46 -8.10 6.92
CA GLU A 93 -11.55 -9.10 6.97
C GLU A 93 -12.90 -8.49 7.37
N ASN A 94 -12.89 -7.49 8.25
CA ASN A 94 -14.12 -6.86 8.73
C ASN A 94 -14.69 -5.82 7.74
N ASN A 95 -13.86 -5.27 6.84
CA ASN A 95 -14.24 -4.13 6.01
C ASN A 95 -14.37 -4.45 4.51
N PHE A 96 -13.71 -5.50 4.01
CA PHE A 96 -13.75 -5.89 2.60
C PHE A 96 -14.61 -7.14 2.37
N SER A 97 -15.16 -7.29 1.16
CA SER A 97 -16.05 -8.41 0.84
C SER A 97 -15.32 -9.77 0.80
N ALA A 98 -14.06 -9.76 0.37
CA ALA A 98 -13.11 -10.86 0.48
C ALA A 98 -11.69 -10.30 0.54
N PHE A 99 -10.77 -11.05 1.14
CA PHE A 99 -9.39 -10.61 1.36
C PHE A 99 -8.41 -11.79 1.31
N ILE A 100 -7.30 -11.64 0.57
CA ILE A 100 -6.22 -12.64 0.55
C ILE A 100 -5.34 -12.45 1.78
N LYS A 101 -5.50 -13.34 2.76
CA LYS A 101 -4.69 -13.34 3.97
C LYS A 101 -3.24 -13.65 3.66
N SER A 102 -2.33 -13.04 4.40
CA SER A 102 -0.88 -13.24 4.20
C SER A 102 -0.43 -14.70 4.39
N THR A 103 -1.18 -15.52 5.13
CA THR A 103 -0.90 -16.95 5.35
C THR A 103 -1.22 -17.82 4.13
N VAL A 104 -2.08 -17.37 3.20
CA VAL A 104 -2.56 -18.18 2.05
C VAL A 104 -1.77 -17.90 0.76
N ALA A 105 -1.14 -16.72 0.65
CA ALA A 105 -0.37 -16.35 -0.55
C ALA A 105 0.82 -17.28 -0.84
N ALA A 106 1.34 -18.00 0.16
CA ALA A 106 2.44 -18.96 -0.01
C ALA A 106 2.02 -20.27 -0.71
N VAL A 107 0.73 -20.60 -0.75
CA VAL A 107 0.23 -21.88 -1.28
C VAL A 107 -0.18 -21.77 -2.76
N LEU A 108 -0.31 -20.54 -3.29
CA LEU A 108 -0.77 -20.27 -4.65
C LEU A 108 0.36 -19.83 -5.61
N ALA A 109 1.62 -19.83 -5.17
CA ALA A 109 2.74 -19.69 -6.09
C ALA A 109 2.97 -21.03 -6.82
N PRO A 110 3.02 -21.06 -8.16
CA PRO A 110 3.42 -22.27 -8.87
C PRO A 110 4.86 -22.66 -8.48
N PRO A 111 5.21 -23.97 -8.53
CA PRO A 111 6.55 -24.46 -8.21
C PRO A 111 7.64 -23.85 -9.10
#